data_AF-A0A067R9U5-F1
#
_entry.id   AF-A0A067R9U5-F1
#
_cell.length_a   1.000
_cell.length_b   1.000
_cell.length_c   1.000
_cell.angle_alpha   90.00
_cell.angle_beta   90.00
_cell.angle_gamma   90.00
#
_symmetry.space_group_name_H-M   'P 1'
#
loop_
_entity.id
_entity.type
_entity.pdbx_description
1 polymer ?
#
loop_
_entity_poly.entity_id
_entity_poly.type
_entity_poly.pdbx_seq_one_letter_code
_entity_poly.pdbx_strand_id
1 'polypeptide(L)'
;MEEFRQRNFPDQYPAFDGRKNLYSTRELPEKTDSFMVYDQESVRVKQCKITIKYTSQVNLGSLSTYMSSESTLEIPQKAIQAVHVVLCNAPSLHGFVQVGRSFYTPPRVRILKLGDGLEMWYGVFQSATLGWKPFVNIDVTHKGFPSPQNVVDAIYEICRPQDDSELNYNQKEDFKSYIRDLKVDYMIPNNLTSKRINQA
;
A
#
# COMPACT_ATOMS: atom_id res chain seq x y z
N MET A 1 8.78 9.11 4.07
CA MET A 1 9.97 8.41 4.59
C MET A 1 11.17 8.59 3.67
N GLU A 2 11.04 8.44 2.35
CA GLU A 2 12.18 8.57 1.43
C GLU A 2 12.84 9.96 1.49
N GLU A 3 12.06 11.05 1.52
CA GLU A 3 12.61 12.41 1.69
C GLU A 3 13.39 12.58 3.02
N PHE A 4 12.88 11.98 4.11
CA PHE A 4 13.57 11.98 5.40
C PHE A 4 14.93 11.28 5.30
N ARG A 5 14.95 10.11 4.66
CA ARG A 5 16.15 9.30 4.46
C ARG A 5 17.17 10.05 3.60
N GLN A 6 16.76 10.64 2.46
CA GLN A 6 17.65 11.40 1.59
C GLN A 6 18.35 12.55 2.31
N ARG A 7 17.61 13.29 3.14
CA ARG A 7 18.14 14.45 3.87
C ARG A 7 19.05 14.06 5.02
N ASN A 8 18.71 13.00 5.76
CA ASN A 8 19.40 12.67 7.02
C ASN A 8 20.41 11.52 6.90
N PHE A 9 20.21 10.60 5.95
CA PHE A 9 21.01 9.40 5.74
C PHE A 9 21.26 9.13 4.24
N PRO A 10 21.90 10.07 3.50
CA PRO A 10 22.00 10.02 2.04
C PRO A 10 22.64 8.71 1.52
N ASP A 11 23.66 8.20 2.22
CA ASP A 11 24.43 7.00 1.84
C ASP A 11 23.91 5.71 2.51
N GLN A 12 22.76 5.76 3.17
CA GLN A 12 22.13 4.58 3.78
C GLN A 12 20.74 4.35 3.19
N TYR A 13 20.41 3.08 2.99
CA TYR A 13 19.15 2.63 2.38
C TYR A 13 18.39 1.71 3.35
N PRO A 14 17.91 2.24 4.47
CA PRO A 14 17.14 1.45 5.41
C PRO A 14 15.79 1.04 4.82
N ALA A 15 15.32 -0.16 5.18
CA ALA A 15 14.04 -0.69 4.76
C ALA A 15 12.95 -0.35 5.78
N PHE A 16 11.85 0.22 5.32
CA PHE A 16 10.73 0.65 6.16
C PHE A 16 9.50 -0.23 5.94
N ASP A 17 8.84 -0.62 7.02
CA ASP A 17 7.64 -1.48 6.97
C ASP A 17 6.34 -0.73 6.64
N GLY A 18 6.42 0.57 6.33
CA GLY A 18 5.25 1.42 6.10
C GLY A 18 4.56 1.91 7.37
N ARG A 19 5.04 1.51 8.56
CA ARG A 19 4.43 1.86 9.85
C ARG A 19 5.44 2.46 10.83
N LYS A 20 6.20 1.62 11.53
CA LYS A 20 7.07 2.06 12.64
C LYS A 20 8.44 1.38 12.68
N ASN A 21 8.63 0.29 11.93
CA ASN A 21 9.87 -0.46 11.97
C ASN A 21 10.74 -0.07 10.78
N LEU A 22 11.98 0.32 11.09
CA LEU A 22 13.00 0.69 10.12
C LEU A 22 14.24 -0.18 10.36
N TYR A 23 14.69 -0.89 9.34
CA TYR A 23 15.85 -1.78 9.42
C TYR A 23 17.00 -1.21 8.59
N SER A 24 18.20 -1.20 9.17
CA SER A 24 19.42 -0.76 8.48
C SER A 24 20.54 -1.77 8.69
N THR A 25 21.45 -1.89 7.73
CA THR A 25 22.66 -2.71 7.85
C THR A 25 23.73 -2.05 8.70
N ARG A 26 23.68 -0.72 8.82
CA ARG A 26 24.56 0.09 9.68
C ARG A 26 23.71 0.85 10.70
N GLU A 27 24.27 1.09 11.86
CA GLU A 27 23.57 1.88 12.89
C GLU A 27 23.25 3.28 12.35
N LEU A 28 22.00 3.69 12.54
CA LEU A 28 21.53 5.03 12.19
C LEU A 28 21.60 5.89 13.45
N PRO A 29 22.19 7.11 13.37
CA PRO A 29 22.16 8.01 14.52
C PRO A 29 20.72 8.42 14.81
N GLU A 30 20.38 8.53 16.09
CA GLU A 30 19.07 9.01 16.50
C GLU A 30 18.83 10.41 15.94
N LYS A 31 17.66 10.60 15.34
CA LYS A 31 17.36 11.82 14.61
C LYS A 31 15.88 12.14 14.68
N THR A 32 15.56 13.40 14.89
CA THR A 32 14.20 13.93 14.76
C THR A 32 14.23 15.07 13.76
N ASP A 33 13.31 15.04 12.81
CA ASP A 33 13.20 16.08 11.79
C ASP A 33 11.74 16.17 11.30
N SER A 34 11.37 17.34 10.82
CA SER A 34 10.00 17.66 10.40
C SER A 34 9.99 18.09 8.95
N PHE A 35 9.01 17.58 8.21
CA PHE A 35 8.86 17.78 6.77
C PHE A 35 7.46 18.25 6.44
N MET A 36 7.37 19.09 5.41
CA MET A 36 6.09 19.51 4.85
C MET A 36 5.76 18.56 3.70
N VAL A 37 4.83 17.64 3.93
CA VAL A 37 4.40 16.66 2.92
C VAL A 37 3.11 17.17 2.30
N TYR A 38 3.08 17.28 0.98
CA TYR A 38 1.84 17.54 0.27
C TYR A 38 0.99 16.28 0.29
N ASP A 39 -0.12 16.34 1.03
CA ASP A 39 -1.10 15.28 1.05
C ASP A 39 -2.02 15.43 -0.17
N GLN A 40 -1.84 14.54 -1.14
CA GLN A 40 -2.66 14.49 -2.34
C GLN A 40 -4.13 14.26 -2.02
N GLU A 41 -4.45 13.57 -0.92
CA GLU A 41 -5.83 13.28 -0.55
C GLU A 41 -6.54 14.51 0.00
N SER A 42 -5.92 15.21 0.96
CA SER A 42 -6.52 16.42 1.54
C SER A 42 -6.25 17.69 0.74
N VAL A 43 -5.46 17.61 -0.34
CA VAL A 43 -5.02 18.75 -1.18
C VAL A 43 -4.41 19.85 -0.30
N ARG A 44 -3.64 19.44 0.72
CA ARG A 44 -3.09 20.33 1.75
C ARG A 44 -1.68 19.90 2.11
N VAL A 45 -0.88 20.87 2.48
CA VAL A 45 0.44 20.61 3.04
C VAL A 45 0.29 20.25 4.51
N LYS A 46 0.75 19.06 4.89
CA LYS A 46 0.77 18.58 6.27
C LYS A 46 2.19 18.56 6.79
N GLN A 47 2.38 19.03 8.02
CA GLN A 47 3.65 18.85 8.71
C GLN A 47 3.72 17.42 9.28
N CYS A 48 4.71 16.66 8.86
CA CYS A 48 5.02 15.34 9.37
C CYS A 48 6.32 15.41 10.18
N LYS A 49 6.26 15.00 11.45
CA LYS A 49 7.45 14.88 12.32
C LYS A 49 7.84 13.41 12.41
N ILE A 50 9.09 13.11 12.06
CA ILE A 50 9.63 11.75 12.09
C ILE A 50 10.75 11.71 13.13
N THR A 51 10.74 10.68 13.97
CA THR A 51 11.74 10.42 14.99
C THR A 51 12.29 9.00 14.83
N ILE A 52 13.59 8.89 14.61
CA ILE A 52 14.34 7.63 14.58
C ILE A 52 14.96 7.41 15.95
N LYS A 53 14.67 6.25 16.53
CA LYS A 53 15.23 5.78 17.80
C LYS A 53 15.75 4.37 17.64
N TYR A 54 16.91 4.09 18.22
CA TYR A 54 17.40 2.73 18.25
C TYR A 54 16.48 1.86 19.11
N THR A 55 16.18 0.65 18.62
CA THR A 55 15.31 -0.29 19.35
C THR A 55 16.07 -1.56 19.69
N SER A 56 16.61 -2.27 18.70
CA SER A 56 17.35 -3.50 18.92
C SER A 56 18.13 -3.92 17.68
N GLN A 57 19.20 -4.68 17.88
CA GLN A 57 19.92 -5.37 16.81
C GLN A 57 19.23 -6.69 16.47
N VAL A 58 19.10 -6.99 15.17
CA VAL A 58 18.59 -8.27 14.68
C VAL A 58 19.75 -9.09 14.16
N ASN A 59 19.99 -10.25 14.78
CA ASN A 59 21.03 -11.18 14.32
C ASN A 59 20.50 -12.08 13.20
N LEU A 60 20.86 -11.78 11.94
CA LEU A 60 20.49 -12.62 10.79
C LEU A 60 21.16 -14.00 10.79
N GLY A 61 22.31 -14.16 11.48
CA GLY A 61 22.97 -15.46 11.65
C GLY A 61 22.09 -16.49 12.34
N SER A 62 21.11 -16.05 13.15
CA SER A 62 20.11 -16.92 13.78
C SER A 62 19.31 -17.75 12.77
N LEU A 63 19.12 -17.26 11.53
CA LEU A 63 18.49 -18.04 10.47
C LEU A 63 19.34 -19.25 10.09
N SER A 64 20.66 -19.05 9.94
CA SER A 64 21.59 -20.12 9.58
C SER A 64 21.71 -21.15 10.70
N THR A 65 21.78 -20.69 11.95
CA THR A 65 21.78 -21.56 13.13
C THR A 65 20.50 -22.38 13.22
N TYR A 66 19.33 -21.75 13.04
CA TYR A 66 18.04 -22.44 13.05
C TYR A 66 17.96 -23.55 11.98
N MET A 67 18.41 -23.25 10.75
CA MET A 67 18.39 -24.22 9.64
C MET A 67 19.37 -25.37 9.82
N SER A 68 20.48 -25.14 10.53
CA SER A 68 21.50 -26.17 10.79
C SER A 68 21.20 -27.00 12.04
N SER A 69 20.27 -26.56 12.88
CA SER A 69 19.88 -27.26 14.10
C SER A 69 18.82 -28.32 13.81
N GLU A 70 18.99 -29.52 14.35
CA GLU A 70 17.95 -30.54 14.36
C GLU A 70 16.87 -30.15 15.40
N SER A 71 15.90 -29.35 14.94
CA SER A 71 14.51 -29.30 15.44
C SER A 71 14.17 -28.75 16.85
N THR A 72 15.13 -28.20 17.62
CA THR A 72 14.85 -27.71 19.00
C THR A 72 14.96 -26.21 19.21
N LEU A 73 15.34 -25.43 18.20
CA LEU A 73 15.42 -23.97 18.33
C LEU A 73 14.08 -23.29 18.02
N GLU A 74 13.78 -22.23 18.77
CA GLU A 74 12.66 -21.34 18.45
C GLU A 74 12.88 -20.67 17.07
N ILE A 75 11.79 -20.51 16.31
CA ILE A 75 11.84 -19.85 15.00
C ILE A 75 12.32 -18.41 15.18
N PRO A 76 13.37 -17.95 14.46
CA PRO A 76 13.93 -16.61 14.61
C PRO A 76 13.04 -15.53 13.96
N GLN A 77 11.88 -15.27 14.56
CA GLN A 77 10.83 -14.39 14.03
C GLN A 77 11.33 -12.98 13.68
N LYS A 78 12.18 -12.37 14.53
CA LYS A 78 12.75 -11.04 14.28
C LYS A 78 13.59 -10.98 12.99
N ALA A 79 14.37 -12.03 12.73
CA ALA A 79 15.20 -12.11 11.53
C ALA A 79 14.33 -12.32 10.28
N ILE A 80 13.32 -13.20 10.35
CA ILE A 80 12.36 -13.42 9.25
C ILE A 80 11.61 -12.11 8.94
N GLN A 81 11.16 -11.40 9.96
CA GLN A 81 10.46 -10.12 9.79
C GLN A 81 11.37 -9.07 9.14
N ALA A 82 12.62 -8.95 9.59
CA ALA A 82 13.58 -8.01 8.99
C ALA A 82 13.81 -8.32 7.49
N VAL A 83 14.01 -9.60 7.15
CA VAL A 83 14.13 -10.05 5.75
C VAL A 83 12.86 -9.72 4.96
N HIS A 84 11.67 -9.99 5.52
CA HIS A 84 10.41 -9.67 4.86
C HIS A 84 10.27 -8.17 4.57
N VAL A 85 10.58 -7.30 5.53
CA VAL A 85 10.50 -5.84 5.35
C VAL A 85 11.48 -5.38 4.28
N VAL A 86 12.71 -5.90 4.25
CA VAL A 86 13.69 -5.59 3.20
C VAL A 86 13.18 -5.97 1.83
N LEU A 87 12.64 -7.18 1.69
CA LEU A 87 12.08 -7.67 0.43
C LEU A 87 10.87 -6.83 -0.03
N CYS A 88 10.03 -6.40 0.90
CA CYS A 88 8.81 -5.63 0.63
C CYS A 88 9.03 -4.13 0.46
N ASN A 89 10.22 -3.62 0.79
CA ASN A 89 10.51 -2.19 0.70
C ASN A 89 10.55 -1.68 -0.75
N ALA A 90 11.09 -2.48 -1.69
CA ALA A 90 11.26 -2.04 -3.08
C ALA A 90 9.93 -1.77 -3.80
N PRO A 91 8.92 -2.67 -3.80
CA PRO A 91 7.61 -2.37 -4.39
C PRO A 91 6.96 -1.12 -3.81
N SER A 92 7.06 -0.92 -2.48
CA SER A 92 6.52 0.25 -1.78
C SER A 92 7.18 1.55 -2.23
N LEU A 93 8.49 1.54 -2.51
CA LEU A 93 9.21 2.70 -3.06
C LEU A 93 8.81 3.02 -4.52
N HIS A 94 8.38 2.01 -5.28
CA HIS A 94 7.95 2.17 -6.68
C HIS A 94 6.45 2.48 -6.84
N GLY A 95 5.74 2.79 -5.76
CA GLY A 95 4.34 3.21 -5.80
C GLY A 95 3.34 2.06 -6.01
N PHE A 96 3.70 0.83 -5.66
CA PHE A 96 2.77 -0.29 -5.69
C PHE A 96 1.78 -0.19 -4.53
N VAL A 97 0.53 -0.58 -4.76
CA VAL A 97 -0.48 -0.66 -3.70
C VAL A 97 -0.34 -2.00 -3.00
N GLN A 98 0.01 -1.97 -1.72
CA GLN A 98 0.13 -3.17 -0.89
C GLN A 98 -1.23 -3.57 -0.31
N VAL A 99 -1.64 -4.82 -0.56
CA VAL A 99 -2.78 -5.46 0.11
C VAL A 99 -2.30 -6.77 0.73
N GLY A 100 -2.19 -6.78 2.06
CA GLY A 100 -1.58 -7.90 2.78
C GLY A 100 -0.11 -8.09 2.38
N ARG A 101 0.21 -9.26 1.80
CA ARG A 101 1.54 -9.61 1.28
C ARG A 101 1.65 -9.52 -0.24
N SER A 102 0.65 -8.94 -0.89
CA SER A 102 0.61 -8.76 -2.34
C SER A 102 0.76 -7.29 -2.70
N PHE A 103 1.38 -7.04 -3.83
CA PHE A 103 1.64 -5.71 -4.37
C PHE A 103 1.00 -5.60 -5.75
N TYR A 104 0.20 -4.56 -5.95
CA TYR A 104 -0.58 -4.37 -7.18
C TYR A 104 -0.24 -3.04 -7.85
N THR A 105 -0.37 -3.01 -9.17
CA THR A 105 -0.23 -1.78 -9.95
C THR A 105 -1.44 -1.57 -10.85
N PRO A 106 -1.85 -0.32 -11.10
CA PRO A 106 -2.88 -0.03 -12.08
C PRO A 106 -2.53 -0.63 -13.45
N PRO A 107 -3.48 -1.24 -14.17
CA PRO A 107 -3.24 -1.78 -15.51
C PRO A 107 -2.83 -0.67 -16.48
N ARG A 108 -1.69 -0.84 -17.17
CA ARG A 108 -1.14 0.18 -18.09
C ARG A 108 -1.53 0.00 -19.55
N VAL A 109 -1.72 -1.25 -19.99
CA VAL A 109 -1.92 -1.58 -21.42
C VAL A 109 -3.36 -2.02 -21.69
N ARG A 110 -3.87 -2.95 -20.89
CA ARG A 110 -5.22 -3.48 -21.03
C ARG A 110 -5.96 -3.37 -19.71
N ILE A 111 -6.98 -2.54 -19.69
CA ILE A 111 -7.91 -2.43 -18.56
C ILE A 111 -8.95 -3.54 -18.75
N LEU A 112 -8.94 -4.53 -17.85
CA LEU A 112 -9.98 -5.55 -17.80
C LEU A 112 -11.03 -5.11 -16.78
N LYS A 113 -12.16 -4.61 -17.26
CA LYS A 113 -13.33 -4.33 -16.42
C LYS A 113 -13.93 -5.65 -15.96
N LEU A 114 -14.17 -5.77 -14.64
CA LEU A 114 -14.82 -6.92 -14.03
C LEU A 114 -16.35 -6.74 -13.94
N GLY A 115 -16.84 -5.53 -14.24
CA GLY A 115 -18.20 -5.10 -13.95
C GLY A 115 -18.32 -4.56 -12.53
N ASP A 116 -19.51 -4.07 -12.21
CA ASP A 116 -19.86 -3.51 -10.90
C ASP A 116 -18.86 -2.44 -10.41
N GLY A 117 -18.34 -1.64 -11.33
CA GLY A 117 -17.40 -0.56 -11.05
C GLY A 117 -16.00 -1.04 -10.63
N LEU A 118 -15.65 -2.30 -10.90
CA LEU A 118 -14.34 -2.88 -10.61
C LEU A 118 -13.52 -3.11 -11.87
N GLU A 119 -12.21 -2.94 -11.75
CA GLU A 119 -11.23 -3.34 -12.75
C GLU A 119 -10.18 -4.26 -12.14
N MET A 120 -9.67 -5.18 -12.94
CA MET A 120 -8.66 -6.13 -12.50
C MET A 120 -7.27 -5.48 -12.51
N TRP A 121 -6.61 -5.51 -11.36
CA TRP A 121 -5.20 -5.16 -11.26
C TRP A 121 -4.37 -6.43 -11.17
N TYR A 122 -3.24 -6.41 -11.88
CA TYR A 122 -2.21 -7.44 -11.77
C TYR A 122 -1.30 -7.11 -10.61
N GLY A 123 -0.86 -8.15 -9.91
CA GLY A 123 0.02 -8.04 -8.78
C GLY A 123 0.90 -9.25 -8.59
N VAL A 124 1.71 -9.16 -7.55
CA VAL A 124 2.63 -10.21 -7.13
C VAL A 124 2.47 -10.42 -5.63
N PHE A 125 2.22 -11.67 -5.23
CA PHE A 125 2.37 -12.10 -3.85
C PHE A 125 3.85 -12.34 -3.56
N GLN A 126 4.34 -11.86 -2.41
CA GLN A 126 5.72 -12.07 -1.98
C GLN A 126 5.82 -12.34 -0.47
N SER A 127 6.50 -13.43 -0.09
CA SER A 127 6.80 -13.71 1.31
C SER A 127 8.15 -14.39 1.51
N ALA A 128 8.81 -14.12 2.63
CA ALA A 128 9.96 -14.89 3.08
C ALA A 128 9.47 -16.15 3.82
N THR A 129 10.01 -17.32 3.48
CA THR A 129 9.67 -18.61 4.10
C THR A 129 10.93 -19.40 4.39
N LEU A 130 10.92 -20.17 5.47
CA LEU A 130 12.01 -21.07 5.83
C LEU A 130 11.64 -22.50 5.43
N GLY A 131 12.51 -23.15 4.66
CA GLY A 131 12.51 -24.59 4.44
C GLY A 131 13.88 -25.15 4.82
N TRP A 132 14.44 -26.04 3.99
CA TRP A 132 15.83 -26.48 4.11
C TRP A 132 16.85 -25.36 3.82
N LYS A 133 16.40 -24.26 3.21
CA LYS A 133 17.10 -22.98 3.08
C LYS A 133 16.07 -21.83 3.10
N PRO A 134 16.48 -20.56 3.18
CA PRO A 134 15.56 -19.44 3.06
C PRO A 134 15.05 -19.34 1.61
N PHE A 135 13.74 -19.19 1.46
CA PHE A 135 13.09 -19.00 0.17
C PHE A 135 12.30 -17.70 0.14
N VAL A 136 12.22 -17.11 -1.05
CA VAL A 136 11.23 -16.09 -1.36
C VAL A 136 10.13 -16.79 -2.15
N ASN A 137 8.95 -16.88 -1.56
CA ASN A 137 7.75 -17.34 -2.25
C ASN A 137 7.18 -16.18 -3.07
N ILE A 138 7.04 -16.38 -4.38
CA ILE A 138 6.55 -15.40 -5.33
C ILE A 138 5.46 -16.05 -6.17
N ASP A 139 4.31 -15.40 -6.27
CA ASP A 139 3.22 -15.86 -7.11
C ASP A 139 2.51 -14.68 -7.80
N VAL A 140 1.94 -14.93 -8.98
CA VAL A 140 1.15 -13.94 -9.72
C VAL A 140 -0.22 -13.84 -9.08
N THR A 141 -0.68 -12.62 -8.82
CA THR A 141 -2.00 -12.38 -8.24
C THR A 141 -2.82 -11.42 -9.09
N HIS A 142 -4.14 -11.56 -8.96
CA HIS A 142 -5.12 -10.69 -9.61
C HIS A 142 -6.14 -10.27 -8.57
N LYS A 143 -6.50 -8.99 -8.54
CA LYS A 143 -7.51 -8.48 -7.61
C LYS A 143 -8.33 -7.38 -8.26
N GLY A 144 -9.63 -7.35 -7.96
CA GLY A 144 -10.50 -6.24 -8.33
C GLY A 144 -10.22 -5.01 -7.49
N PHE A 145 -10.02 -3.87 -8.14
CA PHE A 145 -9.94 -2.55 -7.52
C PHE A 145 -11.05 -1.66 -8.07
N PRO A 146 -11.52 -0.66 -7.29
CA PRO A 146 -12.45 0.34 -7.79
C PRO A 146 -11.91 0.99 -9.05
N SER A 147 -12.73 0.99 -10.10
CA SER A 147 -12.43 1.67 -11.35
C SER A 147 -12.41 3.18 -11.12
N PRO A 148 -11.36 3.90 -11.55
CA PRO A 148 -11.43 5.36 -11.61
C PRO A 148 -12.44 5.76 -12.69
N GLN A 149 -13.61 6.23 -12.29
CA GLN A 149 -14.69 6.63 -13.21
C GLN A 149 -15.54 7.78 -12.67
N ASN A 150 -16.31 8.41 -13.56
CA ASN A 150 -17.29 9.42 -13.16
C ASN A 150 -18.39 8.75 -12.33
N VAL A 151 -18.84 9.43 -11.27
CA VAL A 151 -19.93 8.95 -10.40
C VAL A 151 -21.22 8.72 -11.19
N VAL A 152 -21.48 9.55 -12.21
CA VAL A 152 -22.63 9.39 -13.11
C VAL A 152 -22.50 8.11 -13.94
N ASP A 153 -21.32 7.84 -14.52
CA ASP A 153 -21.09 6.59 -15.28
C ASP A 153 -21.26 5.36 -14.38
N ALA A 154 -20.79 5.44 -13.12
CA ALA A 154 -20.98 4.39 -12.13
C ALA A 154 -22.47 4.18 -11.80
N ILE A 155 -23.29 5.23 -11.75
CA ILE A 155 -24.75 5.08 -11.56
C ILE A 155 -25.34 4.25 -12.71
N TYR A 156 -24.99 4.55 -13.97
CA TYR A 156 -25.50 3.76 -15.10
C TYR A 156 -25.00 2.31 -15.09
N GLU A 157 -23.74 2.09 -14.70
CA GLU A 157 -23.15 0.74 -14.62
C GLU A 157 -23.83 -0.12 -13.53
N ILE A 158 -23.99 0.44 -12.33
CA ILE A 158 -24.50 -0.27 -11.15
C ILE A 158 -26.03 -0.38 -11.18
N CYS A 159 -26.72 0.73 -11.40
CA CYS A 159 -28.18 0.81 -11.26
C CYS A 159 -28.93 0.37 -12.52
N ARG A 160 -28.26 0.43 -13.68
CA ARG A 160 -28.83 0.14 -15.01
C ARG A 160 -30.22 0.76 -15.20
N PRO A 161 -30.37 2.08 -15.00
CA PRO A 161 -31.64 2.76 -15.22
C PRO A 161 -32.04 2.67 -16.69
N GLN A 162 -33.34 2.68 -16.97
CA GLN A 162 -33.86 2.61 -18.34
C GLN A 162 -33.67 3.92 -19.11
N ASP A 163 -33.66 5.05 -18.40
CA ASP A 163 -33.58 6.41 -18.89
C ASP A 163 -33.03 7.34 -17.78
N ASP A 164 -33.04 8.65 -18.02
CA ASP A 164 -32.57 9.67 -17.07
C ASP A 164 -33.61 9.96 -15.96
N SER A 165 -34.52 9.01 -15.69
CA SER A 165 -35.51 9.13 -14.63
C SER A 165 -34.90 8.93 -13.24
N GLU A 166 -35.67 9.32 -12.22
CA GLU A 166 -35.25 9.14 -10.83
C GLU A 166 -35.09 7.66 -10.49
N LEU A 167 -33.96 7.30 -9.89
CA LEU A 167 -33.69 5.93 -9.43
C LEU A 167 -34.78 5.45 -8.46
N ASN A 168 -35.24 4.22 -8.69
CA ASN A 168 -36.16 3.56 -7.77
C ASN A 168 -35.47 3.21 -6.44
N TYR A 169 -36.25 2.77 -5.45
CA TYR A 169 -35.74 2.45 -4.12
C TYR A 169 -34.58 1.44 -4.15
N ASN A 170 -34.71 0.36 -4.92
CA ASN A 170 -33.68 -0.69 -4.98
C ASN A 170 -32.39 -0.16 -5.62
N GLN A 171 -32.50 0.58 -6.73
CA GLN A 171 -31.34 1.19 -7.38
C GLN A 171 -30.61 2.17 -6.45
N LYS A 172 -31.35 2.94 -5.65
CA LYS A 172 -30.75 3.83 -4.64
C LYS A 172 -29.99 3.03 -3.57
N GLU A 173 -30.54 1.91 -3.10
CA GLU A 173 -29.86 1.04 -2.13
C GLU A 173 -28.64 0.33 -2.73
N ASP A 174 -28.73 -0.13 -3.97
CA ASP A 174 -27.61 -0.75 -4.70
C ASP A 174 -26.45 0.25 -4.84
N PHE A 175 -26.75 1.49 -5.28
CA PHE A 175 -25.73 2.52 -5.41
C PHE A 175 -25.13 2.94 -4.06
N LYS A 176 -25.96 3.07 -3.01
CA LYS A 176 -25.47 3.34 -1.65
C LYS A 176 -24.55 2.24 -1.16
N SER A 177 -24.84 0.98 -1.47
CA SER A 177 -23.97 -0.15 -1.11
C SER A 177 -22.66 -0.12 -1.87
N TYR A 178 -22.70 0.22 -3.16
CA TYR A 178 -21.51 0.33 -4.01
C TYR A 178 -20.59 1.47 -3.57
N ILE A 179 -21.15 2.66 -3.34
CA ILE A 179 -20.35 3.87 -3.08
C ILE A 179 -19.79 3.92 -1.65
N ARG A 180 -20.37 3.14 -0.73
CA ARG A 180 -19.92 3.07 0.66
C ARG A 180 -18.43 2.76 0.74
N ASP A 181 -17.71 3.52 1.57
CA ASP A 181 -16.27 3.40 1.79
C ASP A 181 -15.40 3.77 0.58
N LEU A 182 -15.99 4.14 -0.57
CA LEU A 182 -15.25 4.68 -1.69
C LEU A 182 -14.90 6.15 -1.43
N LYS A 183 -13.70 6.54 -1.87
CA LYS A 183 -13.30 7.94 -1.91
C LYS A 183 -13.79 8.56 -3.21
N VAL A 184 -14.49 9.68 -3.11
CA VAL A 184 -15.04 10.43 -4.24
C VAL A 184 -14.36 11.79 -4.32
N ASP A 185 -13.71 12.03 -5.46
CA ASP A 185 -13.15 13.34 -5.80
C ASP A 185 -14.24 14.24 -6.39
N TYR A 186 -14.47 15.38 -5.74
CA TYR A 186 -15.38 16.41 -6.21
C TYR A 186 -14.61 17.68 -6.55
N MET A 187 -14.91 18.28 -7.71
CA MET A 187 -14.37 19.57 -8.13
C MET A 187 -15.39 20.31 -8.99
N ILE A 188 -15.68 21.56 -8.64
CA ILE A 188 -16.50 22.46 -9.47
C ILE A 188 -15.68 22.81 -10.73
N PRO A 189 -16.29 22.73 -11.93
CA PRO A 189 -15.62 23.12 -13.17
C PRO A 189 -14.98 24.51 -13.05
N ASN A 190 -13.73 24.63 -13.52
CA ASN A 190 -12.94 25.86 -13.50
C ASN A 190 -12.62 26.44 -12.11
N ASN A 191 -12.85 25.70 -11.02
CA ASN A 191 -12.49 26.14 -9.67
C ASN A 191 -11.66 25.09 -8.93
N LEU A 192 -10.33 25.15 -9.09
CA LEU A 192 -9.39 24.24 -8.42
C LEU A 192 -9.47 24.28 -6.90
N THR A 193 -9.83 25.44 -6.31
CA THR A 193 -9.94 25.58 -4.84
C THR A 193 -11.13 24.83 -4.24
N SER A 194 -12.07 24.42 -5.09
CA SER A 194 -13.23 23.63 -4.69
C SER A 194 -12.95 22.13 -4.58
N LYS A 195 -11.75 21.65 -4.94
CA LYS A 195 -11.44 20.22 -4.89
C LYS A 195 -11.62 19.68 -3.46
N ARG A 196 -12.44 18.64 -3.30
CA ARG A 196 -12.63 17.91 -2.05
C ARG A 196 -12.56 16.42 -2.34
N ILE A 197 -12.03 15.65 -1.40
CA ILE A 197 -12.13 14.18 -1.42
C ILE A 197 -12.97 13.81 -0.22
N ASN A 198 -14.10 13.15 -0.46
CA ASN A 198 -14.99 12.67 0.59
C ASN A 198 -14.98 11.14 0.58
N GLN A 199 -14.94 10.53 1.75
CA GLN A 199 -15.26 9.11 1.88
C GLN A 199 -16.77 9.00 2.03
N ALA A 200 -17.42 8.26 1.12
CA ALA A 200 -18.87 8.11 1.06
C ALA A 200 -19.40 7.02 2.01
#